data_AF-A0A651FVN0-F1
#
_entry.id   AF-A0A651FVN0-F1
#
_cell.length_a   1.000
_cell.length_b   1.000
_cell.length_c   1.000
_cell.angle_alpha   90.00
_cell.angle_beta   90.00
_cell.angle_gamma   90.00
#
_symmetry.space_group_name_H-M   'P 1'
#
loop_
_entity.id
_entity.type
_entity.pdbx_description
1 polymer ?
#
loop_
_entity_poly.entity_id
_entity_poly.type
_entity_poly.pdbx_seq_one_letter_code
_entity_poly.pdbx_strand_id
1 'polypeptide(L)'
;MSSVEQLRIVDARLADLRERETETRERIEALQAELSDALAEGRETGDVHSQIDRLRAELEALPAAISRVEAERVEASVAVEKERAESKVLEIRRAAAEIRPALAEAADALERVAEAAADRKDFAYFPLEAGAIAWSGMAARVREHAATVESHRVSEVQTSADRRISSLRAEYRRRTGADTPGPDRIVRDPEAAPIRAANAVLARSGAGFFAE
;
A
#
# COMPACT_ATOMS: atom_id res chain seq x y z
N MET A 1 -9.72 -11.87 -6.91
CA MET A 1 -8.36 -11.28 -7.03
C MET A 1 -8.08 -10.52 -5.76
N SER A 2 -7.00 -10.83 -5.05
CA SER A 2 -6.67 -10.15 -3.77
C SER A 2 -5.96 -8.80 -4.01
N SER A 3 -5.96 -7.88 -3.04
CA SER A 3 -5.22 -6.61 -3.19
C SER A 3 -3.72 -6.82 -3.38
N VAL A 4 -3.15 -7.88 -2.80
CA VAL A 4 -1.73 -8.26 -3.00
C VAL A 4 -1.48 -8.73 -4.44
N GLU A 5 -2.40 -9.49 -5.02
CA GLU A 5 -2.32 -9.94 -6.40
C GLU A 5 -2.46 -8.78 -7.38
N GLN A 6 -3.37 -7.83 -7.11
CA GLN A 6 -3.48 -6.58 -7.87
C GLN A 6 -2.18 -5.78 -7.82
N LEU A 7 -1.59 -5.61 -6.63
CA LEU A 7 -0.31 -4.90 -6.49
C LEU A 7 0.80 -5.55 -7.32
N ARG A 8 0.90 -6.89 -7.31
CA ARG A 8 1.88 -7.62 -8.14
C ARG A 8 1.68 -7.39 -9.64
N ILE A 9 0.43 -7.41 -10.11
CA ILE A 9 0.10 -7.14 -11.52
C ILE A 9 0.52 -5.72 -11.89
N VAL A 10 0.25 -4.74 -11.03
CA VAL A 10 0.61 -3.34 -11.27
C VAL A 10 2.14 -3.14 -11.22
N ASP A 11 2.84 -3.80 -10.29
CA ASP A 11 4.30 -3.77 -10.22
C ASP A 11 4.95 -4.34 -11.49
N ALA A 12 4.42 -5.46 -12.01
CA ALA A 12 4.89 -6.03 -13.27
C ALA A 12 4.68 -5.07 -14.44
N ARG A 13 3.48 -4.49 -14.57
CA ARG A 13 3.19 -3.49 -15.61
C ARG A 13 4.11 -2.27 -15.53
N LEU A 14 4.45 -1.82 -14.32
CA LEU A 14 5.37 -0.70 -14.13
C LEU A 14 6.80 -1.06 -14.54
N ALA A 15 7.24 -2.28 -14.26
CA ALA A 15 8.53 -2.79 -14.69
C ALA A 15 8.61 -2.84 -16.23
N ASP A 16 7.61 -3.44 -16.88
CA ASP A 16 7.54 -3.54 -18.35
C ASP A 16 7.60 -2.17 -19.03
N LEU A 17 6.91 -1.15 -18.48
CA LEU A 17 6.94 0.20 -19.04
C LEU A 17 8.32 0.87 -18.92
N ARG A 18 9.04 0.63 -17.82
CA ARG A 18 10.39 1.18 -17.61
C ARG A 18 11.44 0.47 -18.45
N GLU A 19 11.28 -0.84 -18.65
CA GLU A 19 12.09 -1.60 -19.61
C GLU A 19 11.88 -1.06 -21.02
N ARG A 20 10.63 -0.92 -21.47
CA ARG A 20 10.29 -0.33 -22.77
C ARG A 20 10.85 1.08 -22.95
N GLU A 21 10.84 1.91 -21.91
CA GLU A 21 11.46 3.25 -21.95
C GLU A 21 12.96 3.18 -22.23
N THR A 22 13.65 2.25 -21.58
CA THR A 22 15.08 2.03 -21.73
C THR A 22 15.40 1.50 -23.13
N GLU A 23 14.68 0.47 -23.57
CA GLU A 23 14.83 -0.12 -24.91
C GLU A 23 14.54 0.90 -26.02
N THR A 24 13.51 1.73 -25.87
CA THR A 24 13.16 2.77 -26.84
C THR A 24 14.27 3.81 -26.95
N ARG A 25 14.86 4.21 -25.82
CA ARG A 25 15.99 5.15 -25.77
C ARG A 25 17.22 4.57 -26.46
N GLU A 26 17.60 3.34 -26.12
CA GLU A 26 18.73 2.64 -26.73
C GLU A 26 18.53 2.45 -28.23
N ARG A 27 17.30 2.13 -28.68
CA ARG A 27 17.00 1.98 -30.11
C ARG A 27 17.09 3.30 -30.87
N ILE A 28 16.66 4.42 -30.27
CA ILE A 28 16.84 5.75 -30.86
C ILE A 28 18.34 6.05 -31.01
N GLU A 29 19.14 5.81 -29.97
CA GLU A 29 20.59 6.06 -30.02
C GLU A 29 21.28 5.21 -31.10
N ALA A 30 20.92 3.93 -31.22
CA ALA A 30 21.44 3.05 -32.26
C ALA A 30 21.07 3.54 -33.67
N LEU A 31 19.80 3.92 -33.90
CA LEU A 31 19.37 4.46 -35.19
C LEU A 31 20.00 5.82 -35.50
N GLN A 32 20.28 6.64 -34.49
CA GLN A 32 21.01 7.90 -34.68
C GLN A 32 22.47 7.67 -35.11
N ALA A 33 23.13 6.63 -34.58
CA ALA A 33 24.44 6.22 -35.04
C ALA A 33 24.40 5.70 -36.49
N GLU A 34 23.45 4.80 -36.81
CA GLU A 34 23.24 4.30 -38.18
C GLU A 34 22.98 5.45 -39.17
N LEU A 35 22.18 6.44 -38.77
CA LEU A 35 21.90 7.64 -39.56
C LEU A 35 23.15 8.48 -39.80
N SER A 36 23.98 8.68 -38.78
CA SER A 36 25.24 9.43 -38.89
C SER A 36 26.20 8.76 -39.88
N ASP A 37 26.33 7.43 -39.80
CA ASP A 37 27.19 6.65 -40.71
C ASP A 37 26.66 6.69 -42.15
N ALA A 38 25.35 6.53 -42.34
CA ALA A 38 24.73 6.61 -43.66
C ALA A 38 24.88 7.99 -44.31
N LEU A 39 24.78 9.08 -43.52
CA LEU A 39 25.02 10.45 -44.01
C LEU A 39 26.49 10.67 -44.39
N ALA A 40 27.44 10.13 -43.61
CA ALA A 40 28.86 10.22 -43.93
C ALA A 40 29.22 9.50 -45.25
N GLU A 41 28.50 8.42 -45.56
CA GLU A 41 28.66 7.65 -46.80
C GLU A 41 27.76 8.13 -47.96
N GLY A 42 26.96 9.18 -47.77
CA GLY A 42 26.05 9.72 -48.78
C GLY A 42 24.91 8.76 -49.18
N ARG A 43 24.53 7.85 -48.29
CA ARG A 43 23.41 6.91 -48.48
C ARG A 43 22.06 7.60 -48.24
N GLU A 44 20.99 7.03 -48.78
CA GLU A 44 19.62 7.49 -48.54
C GLU A 44 19.15 7.14 -47.11
N THR A 45 18.47 8.07 -46.43
CA THR A 45 18.22 7.99 -44.97
C THR A 45 16.76 8.19 -44.54
N GLY A 46 15.82 8.33 -45.49
CA GLY A 46 14.43 8.71 -45.20
C GLY A 46 13.69 7.76 -44.24
N ASP A 47 13.91 6.45 -44.39
CA ASP A 47 13.28 5.43 -43.54
C ASP A 47 13.80 5.46 -42.10
N VAL A 48 15.10 5.72 -41.90
CA VAL A 48 15.74 5.79 -40.58
C VAL A 48 15.24 7.02 -39.80
N HIS A 49 15.14 8.18 -40.47
CA HIS A 49 14.53 9.38 -39.88
C HIS A 49 13.09 9.11 -39.42
N SER A 50 12.28 8.52 -40.29
CA SER A 50 10.88 8.21 -39.99
C SER A 50 10.73 7.20 -38.84
N GLN A 51 11.70 6.31 -38.63
CA GLN A 51 11.74 5.41 -37.49
C GLN A 51 12.13 6.12 -36.20
N ILE A 52 13.15 6.98 -36.23
CA ILE A 52 13.57 7.79 -35.08
C ILE A 52 12.42 8.68 -34.59
N ASP A 53 11.72 9.38 -35.50
CA ASP A 53 10.62 10.27 -35.11
C ASP A 53 9.45 9.50 -34.47
N ARG A 54 9.17 8.29 -34.96
CA ARG A 54 8.16 7.41 -34.35
C ARG A 54 8.56 6.96 -32.95
N LEU A 55 9.81 6.52 -32.75
CA LEU A 55 10.30 6.10 -31.44
C LEU A 55 10.42 7.26 -30.46
N ARG A 56 10.75 8.47 -30.93
CA ARG A 56 10.73 9.69 -30.09
C ARG A 56 9.33 10.00 -29.60
N ALA A 57 8.33 9.95 -30.48
CA ALA A 57 6.94 10.15 -30.10
C ALA A 57 6.46 9.08 -29.10
N GLU A 58 6.93 7.83 -29.24
CA GLU A 58 6.67 6.77 -28.26
C GLU A 58 7.34 7.07 -26.91
N LEU A 59 8.62 7.45 -26.91
CA LEU A 59 9.38 7.80 -25.71
C LEU A 59 8.77 9.01 -24.99
N GLU A 60 8.24 10.00 -25.71
CA GLU A 60 7.54 11.14 -25.12
C GLU A 60 6.23 10.75 -24.42
N ALA A 61 5.55 9.68 -24.89
CA ALA A 61 4.30 9.21 -24.30
C ALA A 61 4.50 8.32 -23.05
N LEU A 62 5.65 7.63 -22.94
CA LEU A 62 5.94 6.69 -21.86
C LEU A 62 5.93 7.29 -20.45
N PRO A 63 6.50 8.49 -20.18
CA PRO A 63 6.46 9.11 -18.85
C PRO A 63 5.03 9.31 -18.32
N ALA A 64 4.09 9.69 -19.19
CA ALA A 64 2.70 9.85 -18.81
C ALA A 64 2.03 8.51 -18.51
N ALA A 65 2.37 7.45 -19.24
CA ALA A 65 1.88 6.09 -18.96
C ALA A 65 2.44 5.55 -17.63
N ILE A 66 3.75 5.69 -17.41
CA ILE A 66 4.43 5.32 -16.16
C ILE A 66 3.79 6.04 -14.98
N SER A 67 3.58 7.36 -15.08
CA SER A 67 2.97 8.16 -14.00
C SER A 67 1.57 7.67 -13.60
N ARG A 68 0.76 7.20 -14.58
CA ARG A 68 -0.57 6.63 -14.31
C ARG A 68 -0.47 5.29 -13.58
N VAL A 69 0.40 4.40 -14.04
CA VAL A 69 0.60 3.08 -13.40
C VAL A 69 1.21 3.24 -12.01
N GLU A 70 2.08 4.23 -11.79
CA GLU A 70 2.57 4.58 -10.45
C GLU A 70 1.46 5.04 -9.51
N ALA A 71 0.48 5.79 -10.01
CA ALA A 71 -0.69 6.17 -9.23
C ALA A 71 -1.54 4.93 -8.84
N GLU A 72 -1.79 4.04 -9.80
CA GLU A 72 -2.49 2.77 -9.57
C GLU A 72 -1.74 1.91 -8.53
N ARG A 73 -0.41 1.87 -8.60
CA ARG A 73 0.44 1.12 -7.67
C ARG A 73 0.29 1.60 -6.24
N VAL A 74 0.21 2.92 -6.05
CA VAL A 74 0.04 3.52 -4.73
C VAL A 74 -1.34 3.19 -4.16
N GLU A 75 -2.40 3.28 -4.95
CA GLU A 75 -3.74 2.88 -4.50
C GLU A 75 -3.82 1.39 -4.17
N ALA A 76 -3.22 0.51 -4.97
CA ALA A 76 -3.13 -0.91 -4.66
C ALA A 76 -2.35 -1.17 -3.36
N SER A 77 -1.26 -0.44 -3.12
CA SER A 77 -0.49 -0.54 -1.86
C SER A 77 -1.31 -0.09 -0.65
N VAL A 78 -2.12 0.98 -0.80
CA VAL A 78 -3.04 1.44 0.25
C VAL A 78 -4.10 0.40 0.55
N ALA A 79 -4.66 -0.25 -0.47
CA ALA A 79 -5.64 -1.33 -0.31
C ALA A 79 -5.04 -2.51 0.48
N VAL A 80 -3.81 -2.94 0.16
CA VAL A 80 -3.10 -3.99 0.89
C VAL A 80 -2.92 -3.64 2.38
N GLU A 81 -2.49 -2.41 2.70
CA GLU A 81 -2.30 -2.02 4.10
C GLU A 81 -3.63 -1.93 4.88
N LYS A 82 -4.74 -1.55 4.22
CA LYS A 82 -6.08 -1.57 4.82
C LYS A 82 -6.53 -3.00 5.13
N GLU A 83 -6.46 -3.91 4.15
CA GLU A 83 -6.82 -5.32 4.34
C GLU A 83 -5.99 -5.98 5.45
N ARG A 84 -4.70 -5.66 5.50
CA ARG A 84 -3.79 -6.13 6.55
C ARG A 84 -4.21 -5.62 7.93
N ALA A 85 -4.56 -4.35 8.05
CA ALA A 85 -5.01 -3.75 9.30
C ALA A 85 -6.34 -4.36 9.76
N GLU A 86 -7.30 -4.52 8.84
CA GLU A 86 -8.60 -5.14 9.10
C GLU A 86 -8.45 -6.59 9.56
N SER A 87 -7.62 -7.37 8.87
CA SER A 87 -7.29 -8.75 9.26
C SER A 87 -6.70 -8.80 10.67
N LYS A 88 -5.78 -7.87 11.00
CA LYS A 88 -5.17 -7.82 12.32
C LYS A 88 -6.15 -7.41 13.42
N VAL A 89 -7.08 -6.50 13.12
CA VAL A 89 -8.17 -6.12 14.03
C VAL A 89 -9.08 -7.32 14.31
N LEU A 90 -9.40 -8.13 13.30
CA LEU A 90 -10.18 -9.36 13.48
C LEU A 90 -9.46 -10.38 14.36
N GLU A 91 -8.15 -10.57 14.16
CA GLU A 91 -7.33 -11.42 15.04
C GLU A 91 -7.36 -10.93 16.50
N ILE A 92 -7.21 -9.61 16.72
CA ILE A 92 -7.24 -9.01 18.07
C ILE A 92 -8.60 -9.25 18.71
N ARG A 93 -9.70 -9.02 17.99
CA ARG A 93 -11.07 -9.24 18.48
C ARG A 93 -11.30 -10.70 18.86
N ARG A 94 -10.83 -11.63 18.03
CA ARG A 94 -10.93 -13.06 18.31
C ARG A 94 -10.13 -13.44 19.56
N ALA A 95 -8.86 -13.02 19.65
CA ALA A 95 -8.02 -13.30 20.81
C ALA A 95 -8.59 -12.66 22.09
N ALA A 96 -9.14 -11.45 22.01
CA ALA A 96 -9.79 -10.79 23.13
C ALA A 96 -11.04 -11.57 23.58
N ALA A 97 -11.86 -12.07 22.65
CA ALA A 97 -13.01 -12.89 22.97
C ALA A 97 -12.63 -14.23 23.62
N GLU A 98 -11.50 -14.83 23.21
CA GLU A 98 -10.98 -16.08 23.79
C GLU A 98 -10.43 -15.89 25.21
N ILE A 99 -9.77 -14.75 25.49
CA ILE A 99 -9.12 -14.48 26.79
C ILE A 99 -10.08 -13.84 27.81
N ARG A 100 -11.11 -13.11 27.37
CA ARG A 100 -12.05 -12.39 28.25
C ARG A 100 -12.69 -13.26 29.34
N PRO A 101 -13.14 -14.50 29.09
CA PRO A 101 -13.68 -15.38 30.13
C PRO A 101 -12.65 -15.69 31.22
N ALA A 102 -11.40 -16.02 30.84
CA ALA A 102 -10.33 -16.33 31.78
C ALA A 102 -9.96 -15.11 32.65
N LEU A 103 -9.98 -13.90 32.08
CA LEU A 103 -9.76 -12.66 32.86
C LEU A 103 -10.90 -12.38 33.83
N ALA A 104 -12.15 -12.67 33.45
CA ALA A 104 -13.30 -12.55 34.35
C ALA A 104 -13.19 -13.53 35.52
N GLU A 105 -12.89 -14.80 35.25
CA GLU A 105 -12.68 -15.82 36.28
C GLU A 105 -11.53 -15.45 37.24
N ALA A 106 -10.42 -14.89 36.71
CA ALA A 106 -9.32 -14.42 37.52
C ALA A 106 -9.72 -13.24 38.42
N ALA A 107 -10.49 -12.28 37.90
CA ALA A 107 -11.00 -11.17 38.71
C ALA A 107 -11.94 -11.65 39.82
N ASP A 108 -12.81 -12.62 39.53
CA ASP A 108 -13.72 -13.22 40.52
C ASP A 108 -12.97 -14.05 41.56
N ALA A 109 -11.89 -14.73 41.18
CA ALA A 109 -11.01 -15.43 42.11
C ALA A 109 -10.29 -14.45 43.06
N LEU A 110 -9.80 -13.32 42.54
CA LEU A 110 -9.16 -12.28 43.34
C LEU A 110 -10.14 -11.64 44.34
N GLU A 111 -11.40 -11.42 43.94
CA GLU A 111 -12.44 -10.91 44.84
C GLU A 111 -12.74 -11.90 45.97
N ARG A 112 -12.87 -13.19 45.65
CA ARG A 112 -13.06 -14.24 46.67
C ARG A 112 -11.91 -14.32 47.67
N VAL A 113 -10.68 -14.10 47.22
CA VAL A 113 -9.50 -14.02 48.11
C VAL A 113 -9.56 -12.78 48.99
N ALA A 114 -10.02 -11.64 48.45
CA ALA A 114 -10.20 -10.42 49.22
C ALA A 114 -11.26 -10.58 50.31
N GLU A 115 -12.42 -11.16 49.98
CA GLU A 115 -13.51 -11.47 50.92
C GLU A 115 -13.02 -12.41 52.03
N ALA A 116 -12.36 -13.52 51.66
CA ALA A 116 -11.83 -14.48 52.63
C ALA A 116 -10.75 -13.88 53.55
N ALA A 117 -9.97 -12.91 53.06
CA ALA A 117 -9.00 -12.18 53.86
C ALA A 117 -9.68 -11.19 54.83
N ALA A 118 -10.76 -10.53 54.40
CA ALA A 118 -11.53 -9.61 55.23
C ALA A 118 -12.33 -10.33 56.35
N ASP A 119 -12.83 -11.53 56.09
CA ASP A 119 -13.62 -12.32 57.05
C ASP A 119 -12.76 -12.99 58.14
N ARG A 120 -11.44 -13.13 57.92
CA ARG A 120 -10.51 -13.66 58.92
C ARG A 120 -10.27 -12.63 60.02
N LYS A 121 -10.99 -12.77 61.13
CA LYS A 121 -10.84 -11.91 62.33
C LYS A 121 -9.73 -12.34 63.30
N ASP A 122 -9.09 -13.49 63.06
CA ASP A 122 -8.31 -14.20 64.08
C ASP A 122 -6.77 -14.23 63.87
N PHE A 123 -6.22 -13.59 62.83
CA PHE A 123 -4.78 -13.67 62.53
C PHE A 123 -4.04 -12.35 62.80
N ALA A 124 -3.08 -12.39 63.73
CA ALA A 124 -2.31 -11.25 64.23
C ALA A 124 -1.07 -10.86 63.39
N TYR A 125 -0.96 -11.31 62.15
CA TYR A 125 0.24 -11.08 61.32
C TYR A 125 -0.20 -10.65 59.91
N PHE A 126 0.23 -9.45 59.50
CA PHE A 126 -0.33 -8.59 58.43
C PHE A 126 -1.66 -7.93 58.81
N PRO A 127 -1.86 -6.60 58.61
CA PRO A 127 -3.21 -6.05 58.67
C PRO A 127 -3.98 -6.67 57.50
N LEU A 128 -4.80 -7.68 57.80
CA LEU A 128 -5.56 -8.48 56.84
C LEU A 128 -6.42 -7.59 55.92
N GLU A 129 -6.85 -6.44 56.43
CA GLU A 129 -7.50 -5.36 55.69
C GLU A 129 -6.65 -4.83 54.52
N ALA A 130 -5.35 -4.60 54.71
CA ALA A 130 -4.46 -4.15 53.63
C ALA A 130 -4.28 -5.22 52.54
N GLY A 131 -4.32 -6.50 52.93
CA GLY A 131 -4.32 -7.62 51.99
C GLY A 131 -5.62 -7.68 51.18
N ALA A 132 -6.78 -7.60 51.84
CA ALA A 132 -8.09 -7.59 51.17
C ALA A 132 -8.22 -6.42 50.18
N ILE A 133 -7.79 -5.21 50.57
CA ILE A 133 -7.76 -4.03 49.70
C ILE A 133 -6.85 -4.27 48.49
N ALA A 134 -5.67 -4.88 48.69
CA ALA A 134 -4.75 -5.15 47.60
C ALA A 134 -5.34 -6.14 46.57
N TRP A 135 -5.98 -7.21 47.03
CA TRP A 135 -6.59 -8.21 46.14
C TRP A 135 -7.81 -7.68 45.39
N SER A 136 -8.72 -6.96 46.06
CA SER A 136 -9.86 -6.30 45.40
C SER A 136 -9.38 -5.24 44.40
N GLY A 137 -8.35 -4.47 44.74
CA GLY A 137 -7.70 -3.53 43.81
C GLY A 137 -7.06 -4.22 42.60
N MET A 138 -6.51 -5.43 42.75
CA MET A 138 -6.05 -6.23 41.61
C MET A 138 -7.23 -6.71 40.74
N ALA A 139 -8.32 -7.18 41.34
CA ALA A 139 -9.52 -7.59 40.61
C ALA A 139 -10.08 -6.44 39.77
N ALA A 140 -10.18 -5.24 40.36
CA ALA A 140 -10.61 -4.03 39.65
C ALA A 140 -9.71 -3.71 38.44
N ARG A 141 -8.39 -3.75 38.61
CA ARG A 141 -7.43 -3.54 37.49
C ARG A 141 -7.55 -4.58 36.39
N VAL A 142 -7.78 -5.85 36.75
CA VAL A 142 -7.98 -6.93 35.76
C VAL A 142 -9.25 -6.67 34.95
N ARG A 143 -10.35 -6.27 35.59
CA ARG A 143 -11.61 -5.91 34.90
C ARG A 143 -11.42 -4.70 33.99
N GLU A 144 -10.76 -3.65 34.48
CA GLU A 144 -10.45 -2.44 33.70
C GLU A 144 -9.57 -2.76 32.48
N HIS A 145 -8.53 -3.56 32.68
CA HIS A 145 -7.66 -3.99 31.58
C HIS A 145 -8.42 -4.82 30.56
N ALA A 146 -9.23 -5.79 30.99
CA ALA A 146 -10.06 -6.61 30.11
C ALA A 146 -11.07 -5.79 29.28
N ALA A 147 -11.61 -4.71 29.85
CA ALA A 147 -12.54 -3.82 29.18
C ALA A 147 -11.87 -2.93 28.11
N THR A 148 -10.58 -2.60 28.27
CA THR A 148 -9.91 -1.59 27.44
C THR A 148 -8.85 -2.15 26.50
N VAL A 149 -8.31 -3.35 26.75
CA VAL A 149 -7.18 -3.92 26.00
C VAL A 149 -7.49 -4.09 24.51
N GLU A 150 -8.69 -4.55 24.18
CA GLU A 150 -9.13 -4.71 22.78
C GLU A 150 -9.11 -3.36 22.06
N SER A 151 -9.76 -2.35 22.65
CA SER A 151 -9.85 -1.01 22.08
C SER A 151 -8.48 -0.37 21.90
N HIS A 152 -7.60 -0.46 22.90
CA HIS A 152 -6.24 0.05 22.81
C HIS A 152 -5.46 -0.62 21.66
N ARG A 153 -5.50 -1.95 21.57
CA ARG A 153 -4.78 -2.69 20.51
C ARG A 153 -5.33 -2.42 19.11
N VAL A 154 -6.65 -2.31 18.96
CA VAL A 154 -7.28 -1.91 17.69
C VAL A 154 -6.82 -0.51 17.28
N SER A 155 -6.83 0.44 18.22
CA SER A 155 -6.37 1.82 17.97
C SER A 155 -4.89 1.88 17.55
N GLU A 156 -4.01 1.08 18.16
CA GLU A 156 -2.60 0.99 17.77
C GLU A 156 -2.43 0.51 16.33
N VAL A 157 -3.16 -0.54 15.94
CA VAL A 157 -3.11 -1.09 14.57
C VAL A 157 -3.60 -0.07 13.55
N GLN A 158 -4.74 0.57 13.81
CA GLN A 158 -5.31 1.60 12.93
C GLN A 158 -4.36 2.80 12.77
N THR A 159 -3.82 3.31 13.88
CA THR A 159 -2.84 4.41 13.86
C THR A 159 -1.60 4.04 13.05
N SER A 160 -1.10 2.81 13.20
CA SER A 160 0.05 2.32 12.45
C SER A 160 -0.25 2.23 10.95
N ALA A 161 -1.43 1.72 10.58
CA ALA A 161 -1.87 1.63 9.19
C ALA A 161 -2.02 3.02 8.55
N ASP A 162 -2.65 3.97 9.26
CA ASP A 162 -2.82 5.35 8.80
C ASP A 162 -1.48 6.05 8.57
N ARG A 163 -0.49 5.82 9.43
CA ARG A 163 0.88 6.34 9.25
C ARG A 163 1.56 5.77 7.99
N ARG A 164 1.36 4.48 7.70
CA ARG A 164 1.91 3.85 6.49
C ARG A 164 1.22 4.37 5.23
N ILE A 165 -0.11 4.44 5.24
CA ILE A 165 -0.91 4.99 4.14
C ILE A 165 -0.51 6.46 3.87
N SER A 166 -0.34 7.25 4.92
CA SER A 166 0.12 8.64 4.81
C SER A 166 1.53 8.72 4.22
N SER A 167 2.43 7.83 4.64
CA SER A 167 3.80 7.75 4.09
C SER A 167 3.80 7.39 2.61
N LEU A 168 2.99 6.41 2.19
CA LEU A 168 2.85 6.01 0.78
C LEU A 168 2.38 7.19 -0.09
N ARG A 169 1.36 7.92 0.38
CA ARG A 169 0.84 9.10 -0.33
C ARG A 169 1.84 10.26 -0.36
N ALA A 170 2.58 10.48 0.73
CA ALA A 170 3.61 11.50 0.78
C ALA A 170 4.79 11.18 -0.14
N GLU A 171 5.19 9.91 -0.25
CA GLU A 171 6.21 9.47 -1.20
C GLU A 171 5.76 9.69 -2.64
N TYR A 172 4.53 9.30 -2.98
CA TYR A 172 3.95 9.58 -4.29
C TYR A 172 3.97 11.07 -4.62
N ARG A 173 3.52 11.92 -3.69
CA ARG A 173 3.52 13.38 -3.86
C ARG A 173 4.92 13.95 -4.05
N ARG A 174 5.91 13.48 -3.28
CA ARG A 174 7.30 13.92 -3.44
C ARG A 174 7.88 13.59 -4.81
N ARG A 175 7.50 12.44 -5.39
CA ARG A 175 7.97 12.03 -6.72
C ARG A 175 7.25 12.75 -7.86
N THR A 176 5.94 12.91 -7.75
CA THR A 176 5.10 13.35 -8.88
C THR A 176 4.64 14.81 -8.79
N GLY A 177 4.77 15.45 -7.62
CA GLY A 177 4.15 16.74 -7.34
C GLY A 177 2.63 16.69 -7.16
N ALA A 178 2.00 15.52 -7.31
CA ALA A 178 0.55 15.38 -7.25
C ALA A 178 0.07 15.03 -5.83
N ASP A 179 -0.96 15.72 -5.35
CA ASP A 179 -1.48 15.54 -3.99
C ASP A 179 -2.22 14.22 -3.76
N THR A 180 -2.79 13.64 -4.83
CA THR A 180 -3.59 12.43 -4.82
C THR A 180 -3.20 11.52 -5.97
N PRO A 181 -3.03 10.20 -5.74
CA PRO A 181 -2.93 9.23 -6.81
C PRO A 181 -4.24 9.22 -7.60
N GLY A 182 -4.19 9.54 -8.89
CA GLY A 182 -5.37 9.54 -9.74
C GLY A 182 -5.07 10.03 -11.14
N PRO A 183 -5.84 9.60 -12.15
CA PRO A 183 -5.59 9.90 -13.56
C PRO A 183 -5.79 11.37 -13.96
N ASP A 184 -6.38 12.20 -13.10
CA ASP A 184 -7.01 13.47 -13.52
C ASP A 184 -6.21 14.77 -13.27
N ARG A 185 -4.94 14.69 -12.85
CA ARG A 185 -4.14 15.92 -12.61
C ARG A 185 -2.70 15.88 -13.12
N ILE A 186 -2.41 15.12 -14.17
CA ILE A 186 -1.31 15.55 -15.05
C ILE A 186 -1.79 16.87 -15.67
N VAL A 187 -1.17 17.95 -15.23
CA VAL A 187 -1.42 19.34 -15.58
C VAL A 187 -1.85 19.46 -17.04
N ARG A 188 -3.06 20.00 -17.26
CA ARG A 188 -3.47 20.52 -18.56
C ARG A 188 -2.49 21.63 -18.92
N ASP A 189 -1.50 21.29 -19.72
CA ASP A 189 -0.96 22.25 -20.66
C ASP A 189 -1.95 22.32 -21.84
N PRO A 190 -2.69 23.42 -22.03
CA PRO A 190 -3.69 23.54 -23.07
C PRO A 190 -3.10 23.61 -24.49
N GLU A 191 -1.77 23.56 -24.67
CA GLU A 191 -1.14 23.54 -26.01
C GLU A 191 -0.74 22.14 -26.52
N ALA A 192 -0.90 21.07 -25.73
CA ALA A 192 -0.55 19.72 -26.17
C ALA A 192 -1.78 18.88 -26.63
N ALA A 193 -2.37 19.24 -27.76
CA ALA A 193 -3.10 18.27 -28.59
C ALA A 193 -2.07 17.61 -29.55
N PRO A 194 -2.05 16.27 -29.73
CA PRO A 194 -3.23 15.42 -29.92
C PRO A 194 -3.13 14.01 -29.27
N ILE A 195 -3.74 13.82 -28.10
CA ILE A 195 -3.85 12.48 -27.45
C ILE A 195 -4.87 11.55 -28.14
N ARG A 196 -5.55 11.98 -29.22
CA ARG A 196 -6.50 11.13 -29.96
C ARG A 196 -5.85 10.23 -31.04
N ALA A 197 -4.57 10.40 -31.36
CA ALA A 197 -3.88 9.56 -32.35
C ALA A 197 -3.30 8.26 -31.74
N ALA A 198 -2.82 8.28 -30.50
CA ALA A 198 -2.13 7.14 -29.89
C ALA A 198 -3.07 5.95 -29.57
N ASN A 199 -4.32 6.21 -29.18
CA ASN A 199 -5.30 5.15 -28.91
C ASN A 199 -5.75 4.41 -30.18
N ALA A 200 -5.62 5.02 -31.37
CA ALA A 200 -5.96 4.38 -32.64
C ALA A 200 -4.81 3.50 -33.18
N VAL A 201 -3.56 3.80 -32.82
CA VAL A 201 -2.40 3.01 -33.24
C VAL A 201 -2.27 1.73 -32.39
N LEU A 202 -2.52 1.80 -31.08
CA LEU A 202 -2.45 0.62 -30.20
C LEU A 202 -3.61 -0.37 -30.42
N ALA A 203 -4.76 0.07 -30.92
CA ALA A 203 -5.88 -0.82 -31.25
C ALA A 203 -5.69 -1.55 -32.60
N ARG A 204 -4.82 -1.05 -33.49
CA ARG A 204 -4.56 -1.67 -34.81
C ARG A 204 -3.43 -2.72 -34.79
N SER A 205 -2.58 -2.72 -33.76
CA SER A 205 -1.50 -3.71 -33.61
C SER A 205 -1.90 -4.99 -32.85
N GLY A 206 -3.16 -5.13 -32.42
CA GLY A 206 -3.65 -6.25 -31.61
C GLY A 206 -4.74 -7.15 -32.23
N ALA A 207 -5.10 -6.98 -33.51
CA ALA A 207 -6.13 -7.81 -34.16
C ALA A 207 -5.56 -8.53 -35.38
N GLY A 208 -5.03 -9.73 -35.16
CA GLY A 208 -4.61 -10.59 -36.26
C GLY A 208 -3.82 -11.82 -35.85
N PHE A 209 -4.27 -12.61 -34.88
CA PHE A 209 -3.82 -14.00 -34.74
C PHE A 209 -4.82 -14.81 -33.91
N PHE A 210 -5.93 -15.21 -34.53
CA PHE A 210 -6.65 -16.46 -34.28
C PHE A 210 -7.65 -16.63 -35.45
N ALA A 211 -7.17 -17.26 -36.52
CA ALA A 211 -7.99 -17.91 -37.52
C ALA A 211 -7.37 -19.29 -37.74
N GLU A 212 -7.90 -20.28 -37.03
CA GLU A 212 -8.25 -21.64 -37.48
C GLU A 212 -8.91 -22.40 -36.32
#